data_AF-A0A1B9EMU1-F1
#
_entry.id   AF-A0A1B9EMU1-F1
#
_cell.length_a   1.000
_cell.length_b   1.000
_cell.length_c   1.000
_cell.angle_alpha   90.00
_cell.angle_beta   90.00
_cell.angle_gamma   90.00
#
_symmetry.space_group_name_H-M   'P 1'
#
loop_
_entity.id
_entity.type
_entity.pdbx_description
1 polymer ?
#
loop_
_entity_poly.entity_id
_entity_poly.type
_entity_poly.pdbx_seq_one_letter_code
_entity_poly.pdbx_strand_id
1 'polypeptide(L)' 'MRHKATQESPVDLPVGFNAWLLDCAPTADCATCRTEWRSLKAAEEAGEIWQAADHATKIRDHASGSH' A
#
# COMPACT_ATOMS: atom_id res chain seq x y z
N MET A 1 3.51 -14.85 -42.13
CA MET A 1 3.74 -13.54 -41.48
C MET A 1 4.09 -13.80 -40.02
N ARG A 2 5.26 -13.36 -39.54
CA ARG A 2 5.68 -13.49 -38.13
C ARG A 2 5.12 -12.30 -37.36
N HIS A 3 4.14 -12.53 -36.50
CA HIS A 3 3.65 -11.51 -35.57
C HIS A 3 4.68 -11.34 -34.47
N LYS A 4 5.38 -10.20 -34.49
CA LYS A 4 6.30 -9.79 -33.43
C LYS A 4 5.44 -9.20 -32.31
N ALA A 5 5.06 -10.03 -31.35
CA ALA A 5 4.41 -9.54 -30.14
C ALA A 5 5.45 -8.71 -29.37
N THR A 6 5.28 -7.40 -29.33
CA THR A 6 5.98 -6.54 -28.38
C THR A 6 5.47 -6.94 -27.01
N GLN A 7 6.21 -7.81 -26.32
CA GLN A 7 5.92 -8.10 -24.92
C GLN A 7 6.31 -6.86 -24.13
N GLU A 8 5.33 -6.14 -23.65
CA GLU A 8 5.48 -5.03 -22.71
C GLU A 8 6.22 -5.58 -21.49
N SER A 9 7.26 -4.89 -21.01
CA SER A 9 8.05 -5.37 -19.87
C SER A 9 7.12 -5.81 -18.74
N PRO A 10 7.30 -7.01 -18.16
CA PRO A 10 6.47 -7.45 -17.05
C PRO A 10 6.44 -6.37 -15.98
N VAL A 11 5.25 -5.85 -15.69
CA VAL A 11 5.06 -5.00 -14.52
C VAL A 11 5.43 -5.87 -13.33
N ASP A 12 6.43 -5.45 -12.56
CA ASP A 12 6.80 -6.09 -11.31
C ASP A 12 5.67 -5.82 -10.32
N LEU A 13 4.63 -6.65 -10.42
CA LEU A 13 3.51 -6.62 -9.49
C LEU A 13 4.07 -7.15 -8.17
N PRO A 14 3.95 -6.39 -7.07
CA PRO A 14 4.41 -6.85 -5.78
C PRO A 14 3.64 -8.13 -5.41
N VAL A 15 4.34 -9.26 -5.50
CA VAL A 15 3.82 -10.59 -5.21
C VAL A 15 4.01 -10.89 -3.73
N GLY A 16 2.91 -11.15 -3.01
CA GLY A 16 2.94 -11.67 -1.64
C GLY A 16 2.12 -10.88 -0.62
N PHE A 17 2.39 -11.13 0.67
CA PHE A 17 1.73 -10.53 1.83
C PHE A 17 1.62 -9.01 1.72
N ASN A 18 2.55 -8.31 1.04
CA ASN A 18 2.57 -6.85 0.92
C ASN A 18 1.59 -6.25 -0.09
N ALA A 19 0.93 -7.05 -0.95
CA ALA A 19 -0.05 -6.50 -1.91
C ALA A 19 -1.22 -5.79 -1.20
N TRP A 20 -1.60 -6.24 -0.01
CA TRP A 20 -2.63 -5.60 0.83
C TRP A 20 -2.25 -4.22 1.42
N LEU A 21 -0.96 -3.85 1.40
CA LEU A 21 -0.49 -2.55 1.89
C LEU A 21 -0.80 -1.44 0.87
N LEU A 22 -0.91 -1.82 -0.41
CA LEU A 22 -1.10 -0.89 -1.53
C LEU A 22 -2.56 -0.46 -1.72
N ASP A 23 -3.52 -1.27 -1.26
CA ASP A 23 -4.95 -0.90 -1.28
C ASP A 23 -5.32 0.08 -0.15
N CYS A 24 -4.37 0.41 0.73
CA CYS A 24 -4.56 1.43 1.74
C CYS A 24 -4.44 2.83 1.10
N ALA A 25 -5.54 3.58 1.05
CA ALA A 25 -5.52 4.98 0.65
C ALA A 25 -6.01 5.86 1.82
N PRO A 26 -5.23 6.85 2.28
CA PRO A 26 -5.70 7.75 3.32
C PRO A 26 -6.87 8.60 2.81
N THR A 27 -7.89 8.80 3.64
CA THR A 27 -8.99 9.72 3.31
C THR A 27 -8.45 11.13 3.14
N ALA A 28 -8.80 11.76 2.01
CA ALA A 28 -8.49 13.17 1.76
C ALA A 28 -9.02 14.01 2.94
N ASP A 29 -8.17 14.87 3.48
CA ASP A 29 -8.42 15.71 4.66
C ASP A 29 -8.47 15.07 6.06
N CYS A 30 -8.17 13.78 6.20
CA CYS A 30 -7.99 13.20 7.53
C CYS A 30 -6.54 13.35 8.05
N ALA A 31 -6.36 14.08 9.15
CA ALA A 31 -5.06 14.24 9.80
C ALA A 31 -4.49 12.90 10.34
N THR A 32 -5.35 12.03 10.87
CA THR A 32 -4.97 10.70 11.36
C THR A 32 -4.47 9.82 10.22
N CYS A 33 -5.27 9.65 9.15
CA CYS A 33 -4.86 8.85 8.00
C CYS A 33 -3.57 9.38 7.36
N ARG A 34 -3.36 10.69 7.28
CA ARG A 34 -2.10 11.26 6.78
C ARG A 34 -0.89 10.95 7.65
N THR A 35 -1.07 10.94 8.98
CA THR A 35 0.01 10.63 9.91
C THR A 35 0.39 9.16 9.81
N GLU A 36 -0.60 8.27 9.88
CA GLU A 36 -0.40 6.83 9.75
C GLU A 36 0.18 6.48 8.36
N TRP A 37 -0.23 7.19 7.31
CA TRP A 37 0.34 6.99 5.96
C TRP A 37 1.84 7.30 5.91
N ARG A 38 2.29 8.38 6.57
CA ARG A 38 3.73 8.68 6.65
C ARG A 38 4.50 7.60 7.42
N SER A 39 3.93 7.13 8.54
CA SER A 39 4.53 6.06 9.34
C SER A 39 4.58 4.73 8.58
N LEU A 40 3.55 4.42 7.78
CA LEU A 40 3.54 3.28 6.86
C LEU A 40 4.70 3.37 5.87
N LYS A 41 4.85 4.49 5.17
CA LYS A 41 5.96 4.67 4.20
C LYS A 41 7.33 4.54 4.87
N ALA A 42 7.50 5.09 6.07
CA ALA A 42 8.74 4.97 6.83
C ALA A 42 9.03 3.51 7.25
N ALA A 43 8.00 2.76 7.67
CA ALA A 43 8.13 1.35 8.00
C ALA A 43 8.43 0.48 6.76
N GLU A 44 7.83 0.79 5.61
CA GLU A 44 8.16 0.15 4.33
C GLU A 44 9.62 0.39 3.94
N GLU A 45 10.11 1.63 4.05
CA GLU A 45 11.51 1.99 3.76
C GLU A 45 12.49 1.29 4.72
N ALA A 46 12.11 1.12 5.99
CA ALA A 46 12.89 0.40 6.98
C ALA A 46 12.84 -1.13 6.84
N GLY A 47 11.96 -1.67 5.99
CA GLY A 47 11.72 -3.12 5.88
C GLY A 47 10.93 -3.71 7.07
N GLU A 48 10.31 -2.87 7.88
CA GLU A 48 9.54 -3.22 9.08
C GLU A 48 8.10 -3.62 8.70
N ILE A 49 7.96 -4.76 8.03
CA ILE A 49 6.69 -5.21 7.42
C ILE A 49 5.52 -5.29 8.42
N TRP A 50 5.76 -5.72 9.65
CA TRP A 50 4.72 -5.78 10.69
C TRP A 50 4.22 -4.40 11.13
N GLN A 51 5.12 -3.41 11.18
CA GLN A 51 4.75 -2.04 11.52
C GLN A 51 3.99 -1.39 10.37
N ALA A 52 4.44 -1.61 9.12
CA ALA A 52 3.71 -1.15 7.94
C ALA A 52 2.28 -1.71 7.89
N ALA A 53 2.11 -2.99 8.23
CA ALA A 53 0.80 -3.65 8.31
C ALA A 53 -0.12 -3.06 9.37
N ASP A 54 0.42 -2.73 10.55
CA ASP A 54 -0.32 -2.08 11.63
C ASP A 54 -0.81 -0.69 11.21
N HIS A 55 0.07 0.13 10.64
CA HIS A 55 -0.30 1.45 10.11
C HIS A 55 -1.34 1.37 8.99
N ALA A 56 -1.23 0.41 8.08
CA ALA A 56 -2.24 0.20 7.03
C ALA A 56 -3.61 -0.20 7.60
N THR A 57 -3.62 -1.02 8.66
CA THR A 57 -4.86 -1.43 9.33
C THR A 57 -5.53 -0.24 10.00
N LYS A 58 -4.77 0.59 10.73
CA LYS A 58 -5.27 1.83 11.35
C LYS A 58 -5.90 2.79 10.34
N ILE A 59 -5.30 2.93 9.16
CA ILE A 59 -5.85 3.77 8.10
C ILE A 59 -7.16 3.17 7.56
N ARG A 60 -7.22 1.86 7.34
CA ARG A 60 -8.43 1.16 6.88
C ARG A 60 -9.58 1.29 7.86
N ASP A 61 -9.35 0.99 9.13
CA ASP A 61 -10.37 1.04 10.18
C ASP A 61 -10.92 2.47 10.36
N HIS A 62 -10.02 3.46 10.30
CA HIS A 62 -10.42 4.87 10.36
C HIS A 62 -11.17 5.30 9.09
N ALA A 63 -10.77 4.84 7.91
CA ALA A 63 -11.43 5.19 6.65
C ALA A 63 -12.82 4.52 6.51
N SER A 64 -13.01 3.31 7.04
CA SER A 64 -14.31 2.62 7.08
C SER A 64 -15.28 3.20 8.12
N GLY A 65 -14.83 4.14 8.96
CA GLY A 65 -15.62 4.67 10.08
C GLY A 65 -15.92 3.61 11.14
N SER A 66 -15.13 2.54 11.19
CA SER A 66 -15.19 1.52 12.23
C SER A 66 -14.60 2.11 13.51
N HIS A 67 -15.42 2.80 14.27
CA HIS A 67 -15.12 3.36 15.59
C HIS A 67 -15.65 2.46 16.69
#